data_AF-A0A2V8M839-F1
#
_entry.id   AF-A0A2V8M839-F1
#
_cell.length_a   1.000
_cell.length_b   1.000
_cell.length_c   1.000
_cell.angle_alpha   90.00
_cell.angle_beta   90.00
_cell.angle_gamma   90.00
#
_symmetry.space_group_name_H-M   'P 1'
#
loop_
_entity.id
_entity.type
_entity.pdbx_description
1 polymer ?
#
loop_
_entity_poly.entity_id
_entity_poly.type
_entity_poly.pdbx_seq_one_letter_code
_entity_poly.pdbx_strand_id
1 'polypeptide(L)'
;MDWEDLEYAVEVRGPDPQQIACRKRLRDFFESNEQQVFFANQLAVQNEKDFFHWITHRAIADLIRSKQIKTEVRQMKTGAPIRLLWHRGHRYFKRDAARVVRLVEEYSDPNVCAYLGLHGETMILRGFARKRFTLLGEHTREFRERTWERTDHNLDFVFERDEAAYGIEVKNALSYMDQKEFRIKIALCEQLGLRPIFAARMLPKTWIKELIDAGGYAMILKYQLYPWTHLDLARRVAKELGLPVDAPKALADGTMDRFERWHLEKGVN
;
A
#
# COMPACT_ATOMS: atom_id res chain seq x y z
N MET A 1 8.22 6.62 11.77
CA MET A 1 6.86 7.18 11.91
C MET A 1 6.55 7.16 13.39
N ASP A 2 6.76 8.30 14.02
CA ASP A 2 6.49 8.50 15.44
C ASP A 2 4.97 8.56 15.63
N TRP A 3 4.44 7.87 16.64
CA TRP A 3 3.00 7.67 16.81
C TRP A 3 2.29 8.86 17.47
N GLU A 4 3.05 9.88 17.86
CA GLU A 4 2.54 11.14 18.39
C GLU A 4 2.05 12.09 17.28
N ASP A 5 2.45 11.90 16.02
CA ASP A 5 2.10 12.79 14.91
C ASP A 5 0.86 12.37 14.09
N LEU A 6 0.08 11.38 14.55
CA LEU A 6 -1.23 11.05 13.96
C LEU A 6 -2.37 11.86 14.60
N GLU A 7 -2.10 13.08 15.05
CA GLU A 7 -3.13 14.11 15.30
C GLU A 7 -3.67 14.63 13.95
N TYR A 8 -4.40 13.76 13.24
CA TYR A 8 -5.40 14.28 12.32
C TYR A 8 -6.40 15.06 13.16
N ALA A 9 -6.53 16.37 12.94
CA ALA A 9 -7.55 17.22 13.54
C ALA A 9 -8.91 16.50 13.46
N VAL A 10 -9.33 15.91 14.59
CA VAL A 10 -10.56 15.15 14.67
C VAL A 10 -11.67 16.17 14.80
N GLU A 11 -12.22 16.62 13.67
CA GLU A 11 -13.59 17.13 13.69
C GLU A 11 -14.44 16.08 14.41
N VAL A 12 -15.07 16.45 15.52
CA VAL A 12 -15.99 15.60 16.28
C VAL A 12 -17.22 15.37 15.41
N ARG A 13 -17.10 14.46 14.45
CA ARG A 13 -18.22 13.94 13.67
C ARG A 13 -18.90 12.85 14.50
N GLY A 14 -20.23 12.81 14.44
CA GLY A 14 -21.02 11.73 15.02
C GLY A 14 -20.53 10.34 14.58
N PRO A 15 -20.99 9.26 15.22
CA PRO A 15 -20.43 7.93 15.02
C PRO A 15 -20.46 7.51 13.55
N ASP A 16 -19.28 7.30 12.96
CA ASP A 16 -19.11 6.90 11.57
C ASP A 16 -19.70 5.48 11.35
N PRO A 17 -20.72 5.31 10.48
CA PRO A 17 -21.32 4.01 10.20
C PRO A 17 -20.30 2.96 9.74
N GLN A 18 -19.27 3.38 9.00
CA GLN A 18 -18.20 2.49 8.53
C GLN A 18 -17.35 2.00 9.70
N GLN A 19 -17.08 2.87 10.69
CA GLN A 19 -16.36 2.48 11.90
C GLN A 19 -17.18 1.49 12.75
N ILE A 20 -18.50 1.68 12.87
CA ILE A 20 -19.38 0.74 13.57
C ILE A 20 -19.35 -0.63 12.89
N ALA A 21 -19.50 -0.66 11.55
CA ALA A 21 -19.46 -1.90 10.77
C ALA A 21 -18.11 -2.60 10.89
N CYS A 22 -17.01 -1.85 10.79
CA CYS A 22 -15.65 -2.37 10.96
C CYS A 22 -15.44 -2.94 12.37
N ARG A 23 -15.89 -2.22 13.41
CA ARG A 23 -15.82 -2.67 14.81
C ARG A 23 -16.58 -3.97 15.02
N LYS A 24 -17.78 -4.11 14.45
CA LYS A 24 -18.55 -5.37 14.53
C LYS A 24 -17.78 -6.50 13.85
N ARG A 25 -17.30 -6.29 12.62
CA ARG A 25 -16.53 -7.29 11.87
C ARG A 25 -15.27 -7.74 12.61
N LEU A 26 -14.50 -6.80 13.15
CA LEU A 26 -13.28 -7.13 13.91
C LEU A 26 -13.61 -7.89 15.19
N ARG A 27 -14.70 -7.55 15.89
CA ARG A 27 -15.15 -8.31 17.06
C ARG A 27 -15.43 -9.75 16.68
N ASP A 28 -16.30 -9.98 15.69
CA ASP A 28 -16.66 -11.31 15.21
C ASP A 28 -15.42 -12.10 14.76
N PHE A 29 -14.44 -11.41 14.15
CA PHE A 29 -13.14 -11.98 13.79
C PHE A 29 -12.32 -12.43 15.00
N PHE A 30 -12.20 -11.64 16.06
CA PHE A 30 -11.45 -12.04 17.27
C PHE A 30 -12.15 -13.17 18.05
N GLU A 31 -13.49 -13.19 18.09
CA GLU A 31 -14.27 -14.29 18.66
C GLU A 31 -14.04 -15.59 17.86
N SER A 32 -13.84 -15.52 16.55
CA SER A 32 -13.54 -16.70 15.72
C SER A 32 -12.07 -17.13 15.77
N ASN A 33 -11.18 -16.29 16.30
CA ASN A 33 -9.73 -16.50 16.30
C ASN A 33 -9.12 -16.31 17.69
N GLU A 34 -9.78 -16.85 18.71
CA GLU A 34 -9.45 -16.55 20.11
C GLU A 34 -8.03 -16.94 20.53
N GLN A 35 -7.41 -17.90 19.86
CA GLN A 35 -6.08 -18.43 20.20
C GLN A 35 -4.96 -17.85 19.33
N GLN A 36 -5.24 -16.81 18.55
CA GLN A 36 -4.26 -16.20 17.65
C GLN A 36 -3.84 -14.80 18.12
N VAL A 37 -2.65 -14.40 17.69
CA VAL A 37 -2.11 -13.05 17.87
C VAL A 37 -1.97 -12.41 16.50
N PHE A 38 -2.41 -11.16 16.42
CA PHE A 38 -2.36 -10.33 15.23
C PHE A 38 -1.56 -9.06 15.52
N PHE A 39 -1.22 -8.29 14.50
CA PHE A 39 -0.73 -6.92 14.68
C PHE A 39 -1.61 -5.91 13.95
N ALA A 40 -1.60 -4.66 14.38
CA ALA A 40 -2.58 -3.66 13.92
C ALA A 40 -2.59 -3.45 12.39
N ASN A 41 -1.40 -3.33 11.76
CA ASN A 41 -1.31 -3.13 10.31
C ASN A 41 -1.76 -4.35 9.51
N GLN A 42 -1.62 -5.56 10.06
CA GLN A 42 -2.15 -6.79 9.46
C GLN A 42 -3.64 -6.68 9.20
N LEU A 43 -4.38 -6.30 10.25
CA LEU A 43 -5.84 -6.20 10.20
C LEU A 43 -6.28 -5.04 9.29
N ALA A 44 -5.53 -3.94 9.27
CA ALA A 44 -5.79 -2.82 8.36
C ALA A 44 -5.71 -3.27 6.89
N VAL A 45 -4.64 -3.99 6.53
CA VAL A 45 -4.46 -4.51 5.17
C VAL A 45 -5.51 -5.56 4.82
N GLN A 46 -5.81 -6.51 5.73
CA GLN A 46 -6.82 -7.55 5.49
C GLN A 46 -8.23 -7.00 5.26
N ASN A 47 -8.54 -5.80 5.76
CA ASN A 47 -9.87 -5.19 5.67
C ASN A 47 -9.95 -4.05 4.65
N GLU A 48 -8.86 -3.74 3.95
CA GLU A 48 -8.73 -2.51 3.15
C GLU A 48 -9.62 -2.40 1.92
N LYS A 49 -10.15 -3.54 1.45
CA LYS A 49 -11.15 -3.60 0.38
C LYS A 49 -12.45 -2.89 0.80
N ASP A 50 -12.80 -3.04 2.07
CA ASP A 50 -14.07 -2.62 2.64
C ASP A 50 -13.90 -1.36 3.50
N PHE A 51 -12.78 -1.23 4.23
CA PHE A 51 -12.54 -0.15 5.19
C PHE A 51 -11.17 0.48 5.00
N PHE A 52 -11.07 1.81 5.05
CA PHE A 52 -9.75 2.46 5.07
C PHE A 52 -8.92 2.03 6.29
N HIS A 53 -7.60 2.08 6.17
CA HIS A 53 -6.69 1.69 7.27
C HIS A 53 -7.00 2.47 8.56
N TRP A 54 -7.24 3.79 8.48
CA TRP A 54 -7.59 4.61 9.64
C TRP A 54 -8.92 4.21 10.30
N ILE A 55 -9.91 3.76 9.53
CA ILE A 55 -11.18 3.24 10.07
C ILE A 55 -10.92 1.97 10.87
N THR A 56 -10.10 1.07 10.32
CA THR A 56 -9.70 -0.17 11.00
C THR A 56 -8.95 0.14 12.30
N HIS A 57 -8.01 1.09 12.28
CA HIS A 57 -7.28 1.49 13.48
C HIS A 57 -8.17 2.12 14.56
N ARG A 58 -9.14 2.97 14.18
CA ARG A 58 -10.13 3.52 15.12
C ARG A 58 -11.00 2.41 15.72
N ALA A 59 -11.47 1.48 14.90
CA ALA A 59 -12.24 0.33 15.37
C ALA A 59 -11.43 -0.56 16.35
N ILE A 60 -10.15 -0.81 16.07
CA ILE A 60 -9.23 -1.50 17.00
C ILE A 60 -9.11 -0.74 18.32
N ALA A 61 -8.92 0.58 18.28
CA ALA A 61 -8.82 1.41 19.48
C ALA A 61 -10.09 1.31 20.35
N ASP A 62 -11.28 1.30 19.72
CA ASP A 62 -12.55 1.12 20.43
C ASP A 62 -12.68 -0.27 21.07
N LEU A 63 -12.22 -1.33 20.40
CA LEU A 63 -12.22 -2.69 20.95
C LEU A 63 -11.27 -2.82 22.15
N ILE A 64 -10.10 -2.16 22.11
CA ILE A 64 -9.17 -2.09 23.23
C ILE A 64 -9.80 -1.32 24.40
N ARG A 65 -10.38 -0.13 24.14
CA ARG A 65 -11.01 0.72 25.16
C ARG A 65 -12.17 0.00 25.86
N SER A 66 -12.95 -0.78 25.09
CA SER A 66 -14.05 -1.61 25.61
C SER A 66 -13.61 -2.96 26.18
N LYS A 67 -12.30 -3.22 26.29
CA LYS A 67 -11.69 -4.45 26.86
C LYS A 67 -12.16 -5.74 26.16
N GLN A 68 -12.56 -5.66 24.89
CA GLN A 68 -12.93 -6.82 24.08
C GLN A 68 -11.68 -7.55 23.56
N ILE A 69 -10.60 -6.81 23.33
CA ILE A 69 -9.29 -7.34 22.97
C ILE A 69 -8.20 -6.78 23.88
N LYS A 70 -7.07 -7.48 23.94
CA LYS A 70 -5.86 -7.05 24.65
C LYS A 70 -4.79 -6.63 23.63
N THR A 71 -3.83 -5.85 24.12
CA THR A 71 -2.73 -5.35 23.28
C THR A 71 -1.43 -5.26 24.08
N GLU A 72 -0.31 -5.35 23.36
CA GLU A 72 1.03 -5.07 23.84
C GLU A 72 1.84 -4.44 22.71
N VAL A 73 2.60 -3.41 23.03
CA VAL A 73 3.56 -2.81 22.10
C VAL A 73 4.92 -3.42 22.37
N ARG A 74 5.58 -3.89 21.31
CA ARG A 74 6.97 -4.37 21.36
C ARG A 74 7.83 -3.50 20.46
N GLN A 75 9.10 -3.37 20.82
CA GLN A 75 10.10 -2.80 19.92
C GLN A 75 10.67 -3.89 19.02
N MET A 76 10.74 -3.62 17.73
CA MET A 76 11.43 -4.47 16.77
C MET A 76 12.93 -4.14 16.75
N LYS A 77 13.76 -5.03 16.23
CA LYS A 77 15.21 -4.76 16.04
C LYS A 77 15.51 -3.51 15.21
N THR A 78 14.61 -3.14 14.31
CA THR A 78 14.71 -1.92 13.49
C THR A 78 14.40 -0.63 14.27
N GLY A 79 14.03 -0.73 15.56
CA GLY A 79 13.64 0.40 16.40
C GLY A 79 12.19 0.85 16.21
N ALA A 80 11.46 0.29 15.23
CA ALA A 80 10.05 0.59 15.03
C ALA A 80 9.17 -0.23 16.00
N PRO A 81 8.13 0.37 16.59
CA PRO A 81 7.21 -0.34 17.46
C PRO A 81 6.20 -1.17 16.65
N ILE A 82 5.86 -2.34 17.18
CA ILE A 82 4.77 -3.20 16.68
C ILE A 82 3.70 -3.35 17.75
N ARG A 83 2.46 -3.01 17.39
CA ARG A 83 1.29 -3.18 18.25
C ARG A 83 0.64 -4.54 17.99
N LEU A 84 0.79 -5.45 18.95
CA LEU A 84 0.19 -6.77 18.94
C LEU A 84 -1.22 -6.72 19.55
N LEU A 85 -2.09 -7.59 19.05
CA LEU A 85 -3.51 -7.64 19.38
C LEU A 85 -3.95 -9.10 19.53
N TRP A 86 -4.77 -9.41 20.53
CA TRP A 86 -5.33 -10.74 20.70
C TRP A 86 -6.65 -10.69 21.46
N HIS A 87 -7.45 -11.76 21.33
CA HIS A 87 -8.70 -11.89 22.07
C HIS A 87 -8.46 -11.86 23.58
N ARG A 88 -9.35 -11.22 24.35
CA ARG A 88 -9.19 -11.09 25.82
C ARG A 88 -9.00 -12.44 26.54
N GLY A 89 -9.53 -13.52 25.97
CA GLY A 89 -9.44 -14.90 26.48
C GLY A 89 -8.10 -15.62 26.21
N HIS A 90 -7.25 -15.12 25.30
CA HIS A 90 -5.95 -15.77 25.01
C HIS A 90 -4.96 -15.56 26.16
N ARG A 91 -4.79 -16.59 26.99
CA ARG A 91 -3.89 -16.54 28.15
C ARG A 91 -2.43 -16.75 27.78
N TYR A 92 -2.15 -17.57 26.76
CA TYR A 92 -0.79 -18.04 26.42
C TYR A 92 -0.23 -17.41 25.14
N PHE A 93 -0.51 -16.12 24.93
CA PHE A 93 -0.19 -15.39 23.71
C PHE A 93 1.31 -15.16 23.45
N LYS A 94 2.18 -15.24 24.48
CA LYS A 94 3.59 -14.82 24.38
C LYS A 94 4.38 -15.52 23.27
N ARG A 95 4.12 -16.82 23.06
CA ARG A 95 4.80 -17.61 22.02
C ARG A 95 4.34 -17.20 20.62
N ASP A 96 3.04 -17.02 20.42
CA ASP A 96 2.47 -16.56 19.16
C ASP A 96 2.91 -15.13 18.84
N ALA A 97 2.90 -14.24 19.84
CA ALA A 97 3.43 -12.89 19.74
C ALA A 97 4.88 -12.89 19.26
N ALA A 98 5.74 -13.73 19.85
CA ALA A 98 7.13 -13.85 19.42
C ALA A 98 7.27 -14.38 17.99
N ARG A 99 6.39 -15.30 17.56
CA ARG A 99 6.36 -15.79 16.17
C ARG A 99 5.97 -14.69 15.19
N VAL A 100 4.91 -13.93 15.50
CA VAL A 100 4.45 -12.79 14.68
C VAL A 100 5.57 -11.75 14.56
N VAL A 101 6.16 -11.33 15.68
CA VAL A 101 7.26 -10.34 15.67
C VAL A 101 8.43 -10.82 14.82
N ARG A 102 8.88 -12.09 14.97
CA ARG A 102 9.99 -12.60 14.16
C ARG A 102 9.71 -12.54 12.65
N LEU A 103 8.51 -12.91 12.23
CA LEU A 103 8.15 -12.85 10.81
C LEU A 103 8.03 -11.40 10.31
N VAL A 104 7.48 -10.50 11.14
CA VAL A 104 7.41 -9.08 10.80
C VAL A 104 8.80 -8.46 10.69
N GLU A 105 9.72 -8.78 11.61
CA GLU A 105 11.12 -8.36 11.51
C GLU A 105 11.78 -8.86 10.23
N GLU A 106 11.53 -10.12 9.86
CA GLU A 106 12.13 -10.74 8.67
C GLU A 106 11.70 -10.05 7.37
N TYR A 107 10.39 -9.79 7.18
CA TYR A 107 9.94 -9.12 5.95
C TYR A 107 10.10 -7.60 5.99
N SER A 108 10.22 -7.00 7.18
CA SER A 108 10.48 -5.56 7.35
C SER A 108 11.97 -5.23 7.40
N ASP A 109 12.85 -6.20 7.13
CA ASP A 109 14.27 -5.95 7.02
C ASP A 109 14.53 -4.88 5.93
N PRO A 110 15.36 -3.85 6.20
CA PRO A 110 15.61 -2.77 5.25
C PRO A 110 16.09 -3.26 3.88
N ASN A 111 16.90 -4.30 3.82
CA ASN A 111 17.38 -4.85 2.55
C ASN A 111 16.22 -5.52 1.81
N VAL A 112 15.39 -6.30 2.50
CA VAL A 112 14.19 -6.91 1.90
C VAL A 112 13.25 -5.83 1.37
N CYS A 113 13.01 -4.77 2.14
CA CYS A 113 12.16 -3.65 1.73
C CYS A 113 12.72 -2.92 0.50
N ALA A 114 14.03 -2.66 0.46
CA ALA A 114 14.68 -2.05 -0.70
C ALA A 114 14.55 -2.94 -1.95
N TYR A 115 14.80 -4.24 -1.83
CA TYR A 115 14.61 -5.19 -2.93
C TYR A 115 13.16 -5.26 -3.39
N LEU A 116 12.18 -5.16 -2.49
CA LEU A 116 10.76 -5.11 -2.84
C LEU A 116 10.42 -3.88 -3.67
N GLY A 117 10.93 -2.71 -3.29
CA GLY A 117 10.77 -1.47 -4.06
C GLY A 117 11.31 -1.61 -5.48
N LEU A 118 12.60 -1.93 -5.60
CA LEU A 118 13.29 -2.12 -6.87
C LEU A 118 12.64 -3.20 -7.75
N HIS A 119 12.16 -4.29 -7.14
CA HIS A 119 11.47 -5.34 -7.87
C HIS A 119 10.12 -4.87 -8.41
N GLY A 120 9.37 -4.10 -7.62
CA GLY A 120 8.13 -3.46 -8.07
C GLY A 120 8.37 -2.59 -9.31
N GLU A 121 9.37 -1.72 -9.25
CA GLU A 121 9.78 -0.86 -10.38
C GLU A 121 10.19 -1.68 -11.61
N THR A 122 11.02 -2.71 -11.43
CA THR A 122 11.43 -3.63 -12.50
C THR A 122 10.24 -4.31 -13.18
N MET A 123 9.22 -4.70 -12.40
CA MET A 123 8.02 -5.36 -12.92
C MET A 123 7.17 -4.41 -13.76
N ILE A 124 7.06 -3.15 -13.33
CA ILE A 124 6.39 -2.09 -14.10
C ILE A 124 7.15 -1.79 -15.38
N LEU A 125 8.46 -1.56 -15.32
CA LEU A 125 9.32 -1.34 -16.48
C LEU A 125 9.13 -2.43 -17.54
N ARG A 126 9.20 -3.70 -17.13
CA ARG A 126 8.99 -4.86 -18.03
C ARG A 126 7.57 -4.91 -18.59
N GLY A 127 6.56 -4.57 -17.79
CA GLY A 127 5.16 -4.52 -18.22
C GLY A 127 4.96 -3.51 -19.35
N PHE A 128 5.46 -2.29 -19.16
CA PHE A 128 5.40 -1.22 -20.16
C PHE A 128 6.19 -1.56 -21.43
N ALA A 129 7.40 -2.11 -21.29
CA ALA A 129 8.22 -2.52 -22.43
C ALA A 129 7.52 -3.58 -23.31
N ARG A 130 6.86 -4.57 -22.70
CA ARG A 130 6.07 -5.60 -23.42
C ARG A 130 4.91 -5.00 -24.22
N LYS A 131 4.37 -3.88 -23.77
CA LYS A 131 3.31 -3.12 -24.45
C LYS A 131 3.86 -1.99 -25.34
N ARG A 132 5.16 -2.04 -25.66
CA ARG A 132 5.84 -1.11 -26.59
C ARG A 132 5.73 0.36 -26.19
N PHE A 133 5.68 0.65 -24.89
CA PHE A 133 5.88 1.99 -24.39
C PHE A 133 7.38 2.30 -24.35
N THR A 134 7.77 3.48 -24.83
CA THR A 134 9.16 3.94 -24.86
C THR A 134 9.49 4.63 -23.54
N LEU A 135 10.56 4.20 -22.89
CA LEU A 135 11.08 4.84 -21.68
C LEU A 135 11.82 6.13 -22.08
N LEU A 136 11.42 7.26 -21.50
CA LEU A 136 12.03 8.57 -21.75
C LEU A 136 12.80 9.13 -20.55
N GLY A 137 12.56 8.62 -19.35
CA GLY A 137 13.28 9.03 -18.14
C GLY A 137 13.03 8.11 -16.96
N GLU A 138 14.00 8.05 -16.06
CA GLU A 138 13.96 7.29 -14.80
C GLU A 138 14.33 8.23 -13.66
N HIS A 139 13.64 8.12 -12.52
CA HIS A 139 13.89 8.92 -11.32
C HIS A 139 14.06 10.43 -11.60
N THR A 140 13.18 10.99 -12.45
CA THR A 140 13.31 12.35 -12.98
C THR A 140 12.18 13.28 -12.53
N ARG A 141 12.47 14.57 -12.42
CA ARG A 141 11.51 15.67 -12.22
C ARG A 141 11.44 16.60 -13.44
N GLU A 142 11.98 16.14 -14.56
CA GLU A 142 12.13 16.88 -15.81
C GLU A 142 11.53 16.08 -16.96
N PHE A 143 10.84 16.78 -17.86
CA PHE A 143 10.34 16.21 -19.09
C PHE A 143 10.24 17.28 -20.17
N ARG A 144 10.91 17.04 -21.32
CA ARG A 144 11.07 18.02 -22.41
C ARG A 144 11.65 19.32 -21.85
N GLU A 145 11.01 20.47 -22.10
CA GLU A 145 11.46 21.79 -21.63
C GLU A 145 10.87 22.18 -20.26
N ARG A 146 10.25 21.23 -19.55
CA ARG A 146 9.59 21.50 -18.26
C ARG A 146 10.33 20.79 -17.12
N THR A 147 10.45 21.50 -16.01
CA THR A 147 11.10 21.02 -14.78
C THR A 147 10.21 21.31 -13.59
N TRP A 148 10.15 20.38 -12.63
CA TRP A 148 9.52 20.57 -11.34
C TRP A 148 10.54 21.03 -10.29
N GLU A 149 10.35 22.23 -9.74
CA GLU A 149 11.31 22.86 -8.82
C GLU A 149 10.76 23.06 -7.39
N ARG A 150 9.46 22.79 -7.18
CA ARG A 150 8.79 23.10 -5.90
C ARG A 150 9.23 22.19 -4.75
N THR A 151 9.74 20.99 -5.06
CA THR A 151 10.22 19.99 -4.10
C THR A 151 11.28 19.09 -4.76
N ASP A 152 11.96 18.26 -3.97
CA ASP A 152 12.93 17.26 -4.47
C ASP A 152 12.31 15.90 -4.85
N HIS A 153 10.99 15.85 -5.03
CA HIS A 153 10.30 14.66 -5.52
C HIS A 153 10.53 14.46 -7.02
N ASN A 154 10.79 13.21 -7.41
CA ASN A 154 10.95 12.73 -8.79
C ASN A 154 9.87 11.69 -9.13
N LEU A 155 9.55 11.46 -10.39
CA LEU A 155 8.78 10.29 -10.84
C LEU A 155 9.71 9.09 -10.99
N ASP A 156 9.21 7.87 -10.76
CA ASP A 156 10.01 6.66 -10.98
C ASP A 156 10.30 6.47 -12.46
N PHE A 157 9.29 6.66 -13.32
CA PHE A 157 9.44 6.57 -14.77
C PHE A 157 8.67 7.64 -15.53
N VAL A 158 9.16 7.96 -16.73
CA VAL A 158 8.40 8.64 -17.77
C VAL A 158 8.34 7.74 -19.00
N PHE A 159 7.14 7.40 -19.44
CA PHE A 159 6.91 6.60 -20.65
C PHE A 159 6.12 7.38 -21.70
N GLU A 160 6.32 7.05 -22.97
CA GLU A 160 5.53 7.58 -24.09
C GLU A 160 5.09 6.47 -25.03
N ARG A 161 3.88 6.61 -25.57
CA ARG A 161 3.35 5.81 -26.67
C ARG A 161 2.23 6.59 -27.34
N ASP A 162 2.17 6.53 -28.68
CA ASP A 162 1.11 7.16 -29.48
C ASP A 162 0.92 8.64 -29.10
N GLU A 163 2.05 9.37 -28.99
CA GLU A 163 2.16 10.80 -28.60
C GLU A 163 1.67 11.15 -27.18
N ALA A 164 1.18 10.17 -26.42
CA ALA A 164 0.78 10.33 -25.03
C ALA A 164 1.95 10.00 -24.09
N ALA A 165 2.29 10.95 -23.21
CA ALA A 165 3.32 10.80 -22.20
C ALA A 165 2.73 10.60 -20.79
N TYR A 166 3.39 9.75 -20.01
CA TYR A 166 2.92 9.23 -18.72
C TYR A 166 4.00 9.38 -17.66
N GLY A 167 3.63 9.96 -16.52
CA GLY A 167 4.47 9.97 -15.33
C GLY A 167 4.06 8.84 -14.40
N ILE A 168 4.97 7.92 -14.11
CA ILE A 168 4.67 6.72 -13.31
C ILE A 168 5.28 6.83 -11.93
N GLU A 169 4.47 6.53 -10.92
CA GLU A 169 4.90 6.31 -9.55
C GLU A 169 4.56 4.87 -9.14
N VAL A 170 5.54 4.13 -8.64
CA VAL A 170 5.43 2.73 -8.24
C VAL A 170 5.45 2.64 -6.72
N LYS A 171 4.43 1.98 -6.14
CA LYS A 171 4.35 1.75 -4.70
C LYS A 171 4.05 0.28 -4.40
N ASN A 172 5.11 -0.46 -4.12
CA ASN A 172 5.07 -1.87 -3.75
C ASN A 172 5.15 -2.09 -2.22
N ALA A 173 4.30 -1.39 -1.48
CA ALA A 173 4.25 -1.44 -0.02
C ALA A 173 2.88 -1.91 0.50
N LEU A 174 2.86 -2.46 1.72
CA LEU A 174 1.62 -2.85 2.39
C LEU A 174 0.82 -1.63 2.86
N SER A 175 1.50 -0.63 3.41
CA SER A 175 0.91 0.65 3.80
C SER A 175 0.56 1.49 2.58
N TYR A 176 -0.38 2.41 2.76
CA TYR A 176 -0.58 3.48 1.79
C TYR A 176 0.63 4.42 1.76
N MET A 177 0.86 5.02 0.59
CA MET A 177 1.72 6.19 0.44
C MET A 177 1.22 7.33 1.34
N ASP A 178 2.08 8.29 1.66
CA ASP A 178 1.64 9.54 2.26
C ASP A 178 0.72 10.36 1.31
N GLN A 179 -0.34 10.97 1.84
CA GLN A 179 -1.31 11.70 1.01
C GLN A 179 -0.71 12.96 0.38
N LYS A 180 0.19 13.63 1.10
CA LYS A 180 0.85 14.84 0.60
C LYS A 180 1.82 14.46 -0.53
N GLU A 181 2.60 13.39 -0.37
CA GLU A 181 3.43 12.83 -1.45
C GLU A 181 2.58 12.49 -2.68
N PHE A 182 1.45 11.79 -2.50
CA PHE A 182 0.52 11.45 -3.58
C PHE A 182 0.07 12.68 -4.37
N ARG A 183 -0.36 13.73 -3.68
CA ARG A 183 -0.78 15.00 -4.30
C ARG A 183 0.36 15.73 -4.99
N ILE A 184 1.55 15.72 -4.40
CA ILE A 184 2.74 16.32 -5.02
C ILE A 184 3.04 15.61 -6.34
N LYS A 185 3.00 14.28 -6.40
CA LYS A 185 3.27 13.52 -7.63
C LYS A 185 2.24 13.79 -8.74
N ILE A 186 0.98 14.00 -8.38
CA ILE A 186 -0.06 14.45 -9.34
C ILE A 186 0.29 15.85 -9.88
N ALA A 187 0.57 16.81 -8.99
CA ALA A 187 0.91 18.18 -9.40
C ALA A 187 2.20 18.25 -10.22
N LEU A 188 3.17 17.39 -9.91
CA LEU A 188 4.40 17.20 -10.68
C LEU A 188 4.06 16.76 -12.11
N CYS A 189 3.23 15.73 -12.28
CA CYS A 189 2.80 15.28 -13.61
C CYS A 189 2.07 16.39 -14.39
N GLU A 190 1.16 17.11 -13.74
CA GLU A 190 0.44 18.23 -14.35
C GLU A 190 1.39 19.31 -14.87
N GLN A 191 2.36 19.75 -14.06
CA GLN A 191 3.36 20.73 -14.48
C GLN A 191 4.18 20.23 -15.67
N LEU A 192 4.61 18.97 -15.64
CA LEU A 192 5.38 18.36 -16.74
C LEU A 192 4.55 18.06 -17.99
N GLY A 193 3.22 18.19 -17.95
CA GLY A 193 2.34 17.83 -19.07
C GLY A 193 2.23 16.31 -19.27
N LEU A 194 2.37 15.54 -18.20
CA LEU A 194 2.30 14.09 -18.16
C LEU A 194 0.95 13.63 -17.58
N ARG A 195 0.42 12.50 -18.06
CA ARG A 195 -0.72 11.84 -17.43
C ARG A 195 -0.24 11.02 -16.22
N PRO A 196 -0.71 11.28 -14.99
CA PRO A 196 -0.20 10.60 -13.79
C PRO A 196 -0.70 9.16 -13.70
N ILE A 197 0.21 8.21 -13.49
CA ILE A 197 -0.09 6.80 -13.30
C ILE A 197 0.50 6.33 -11.98
N PHE A 198 -0.34 5.75 -11.13
CA PHE A 198 0.10 5.14 -9.87
C PHE A 198 -0.01 3.63 -9.96
N ALA A 199 1.14 2.98 -10.08
CA ALA A 199 1.29 1.53 -10.01
C ALA A 199 1.48 1.11 -8.56
N ALA A 200 0.36 0.94 -7.86
CA ALA A 200 0.35 0.71 -6.42
C ALA A 200 -0.29 -0.64 -6.09
N ARG A 201 0.18 -1.27 -5.02
CA ARG A 201 -0.47 -2.46 -4.45
C ARG A 201 -1.96 -2.20 -4.20
N MET A 202 -2.27 -1.11 -3.51
CA MET A 202 -3.63 -0.65 -3.22
C MET A 202 -3.62 0.85 -3.00
N LEU A 203 -4.73 1.50 -3.34
CA LEU A 203 -4.98 2.92 -3.05
C LEU A 203 -6.37 3.09 -2.43
N PRO A 204 -6.57 4.05 -1.53
CA PRO A 204 -7.90 4.45 -1.08
C PRO A 204 -8.79 4.85 -2.27
N LYS A 205 -10.06 4.43 -2.25
CA LYS A 205 -11.03 4.79 -3.32
C LYS A 205 -11.15 6.29 -3.54
N THR A 206 -11.03 7.09 -2.49
CA THR A 206 -11.03 8.56 -2.58
C THR A 206 -9.81 9.08 -3.37
N TRP A 207 -8.64 8.48 -3.19
CA TRP A 207 -7.42 8.87 -3.92
C TRP A 207 -7.48 8.38 -5.36
N ILE A 208 -8.05 7.20 -5.61
CA ILE A 208 -8.32 6.72 -6.98
C ILE A 208 -9.21 7.71 -7.71
N LYS A 209 -10.28 8.21 -7.07
CA LYS A 209 -11.14 9.25 -7.65
C LYS A 209 -10.35 10.54 -7.92
N GLU A 210 -9.58 11.01 -6.95
CA GLU A 210 -8.74 12.22 -7.08
C GLU A 210 -7.76 12.10 -8.26
N LEU A 211 -7.13 10.93 -8.44
CA LEU A 211 -6.26 10.66 -9.58
C LEU A 211 -7.00 10.67 -10.92
N ILE A 212 -8.17 10.03 -10.98
CA ILE A 212 -8.99 9.98 -12.20
C ILE A 212 -9.47 11.39 -12.59
N ASP A 213 -9.89 12.18 -11.60
CA ASP A 213 -10.30 13.58 -11.81
C ASP A 213 -9.14 14.43 -12.37
N ALA A 214 -7.90 14.10 -12.00
CA ALA A 214 -6.67 14.69 -12.56
C ALA A 214 -6.24 14.07 -13.92
N GLY A 215 -7.09 13.26 -14.56
CA GLY A 215 -6.80 12.62 -15.85
C GLY A 215 -5.84 11.43 -15.78
N GLY A 216 -5.57 10.92 -14.59
CA GLY A 216 -4.65 9.81 -14.36
C GLY A 216 -5.29 8.42 -14.35
N TYR A 217 -4.47 7.41 -14.04
CA TYR A 217 -4.89 6.02 -13.93
C TYR A 217 -4.26 5.31 -12.72
N ALA A 218 -5.12 4.64 -11.92
CA ALA A 218 -4.69 3.82 -10.79
C ALA A 218 -4.49 2.36 -11.26
N MET A 219 -3.23 1.95 -11.41
CA MET A 219 -2.88 0.56 -11.69
C MET A 219 -2.77 -0.24 -10.38
N ILE A 220 -3.90 -0.79 -9.93
CA ILE A 220 -3.98 -1.57 -8.69
C ILE A 220 -3.43 -2.99 -8.90
N LEU A 221 -2.31 -3.30 -8.25
CA LEU A 221 -1.62 -4.58 -8.33
C LEU A 221 -2.22 -5.65 -7.40
N LYS A 222 -2.94 -5.23 -6.36
CA LYS A 222 -3.53 -6.04 -5.26
C LYS A 222 -2.52 -6.69 -4.32
N TYR A 223 -1.42 -7.23 -4.84
CA TYR A 223 -0.40 -7.95 -4.10
C TYR A 223 0.88 -7.14 -3.95
N GLN A 224 1.52 -7.21 -2.78
CA GLN A 224 2.91 -6.78 -2.65
C GLN A 224 3.76 -7.81 -3.38
N LEU A 225 4.55 -7.37 -4.35
CA LEU A 225 5.28 -8.22 -5.27
C LEU A 225 6.69 -8.48 -4.74
N TYR A 226 6.93 -9.69 -4.28
CA TYR A 226 8.23 -10.16 -3.82
C TYR A 226 9.09 -10.60 -5.01
N PRO A 227 10.41 -10.35 -4.99
CA PRO A 227 11.32 -11.02 -5.90
C PRO A 227 11.16 -12.54 -5.77
N TRP A 228 11.28 -13.26 -6.89
CA TRP A 228 11.21 -14.74 -6.89
C TRP A 228 12.17 -15.39 -5.89
N THR A 229 13.34 -14.77 -5.66
CA THR A 229 14.33 -15.22 -4.67
C THR A 229 13.83 -15.21 -3.22
N HIS A 230 12.72 -14.51 -2.95
CA HIS A 230 12.08 -14.42 -1.64
C HIS A 230 10.72 -15.17 -1.59
N LEU A 231 10.48 -16.10 -2.52
CA LEU A 231 9.21 -16.86 -2.62
C LEU A 231 8.81 -17.53 -1.30
N ASP A 232 9.76 -18.14 -0.59
CA ASP A 232 9.46 -18.84 0.67
C ASP A 232 9.06 -17.87 1.79
N LEU A 233 9.69 -16.69 1.84
CA LEU A 233 9.28 -15.62 2.74
C LEU A 233 7.88 -15.12 2.38
N ALA A 234 7.61 -14.84 1.10
CA ALA A 234 6.29 -14.40 0.64
C ALA A 234 5.19 -15.42 1.00
N ARG A 235 5.44 -16.72 0.79
CA ARG A 235 4.51 -17.79 1.17
C ARG A 235 4.23 -17.83 2.67
N ARG A 236 5.27 -17.67 3.50
CA ARG A 236 5.11 -17.62 4.97
C ARG A 236 4.32 -16.39 5.40
N VAL A 237 4.62 -15.21 4.84
CA VAL A 237 3.89 -13.97 5.09
C VAL A 237 2.41 -14.11 4.70
N ALA A 238 2.12 -14.64 3.51
CA ALA A 238 0.74 -14.90 3.07
C ALA A 238 0.02 -15.90 3.96
N LYS A 239 0.66 -17.04 4.29
CA LYS A 239 0.04 -18.13 5.04
C LYS A 239 -0.16 -17.79 6.53
N GLU A 240 0.86 -17.24 7.17
CA GLU A 240 0.87 -17.01 8.62
C GLU A 240 0.23 -15.68 9.01
N LEU A 241 0.34 -14.65 8.16
CA LEU A 241 -0.20 -13.31 8.43
C LEU A 241 -1.42 -12.97 7.57
N GLY A 242 -1.79 -13.80 6.59
CA GLY A 242 -2.92 -13.51 5.71
C GLY A 242 -2.75 -12.22 4.91
N LEU A 243 -1.52 -11.80 4.65
CA LEU A 243 -1.22 -10.57 3.92
C LEU A 243 -1.25 -10.83 2.40
N PRO A 244 -1.74 -9.87 1.59
CA PRO A 244 -1.81 -10.00 0.14
C PRO A 244 -0.41 -9.79 -0.45
N VAL A 245 0.41 -10.83 -0.38
CA VAL A 245 1.75 -10.86 -0.96
C VAL A 245 1.85 -12.00 -1.96
N ASP A 246 2.66 -11.82 -2.99
CA ASP A 246 2.94 -12.84 -4.00
C ASP A 246 4.36 -12.62 -4.54
N ALA A 247 4.95 -13.63 -5.18
CA ALA A 247 6.27 -13.52 -5.81
C ALA A 247 6.21 -13.90 -7.30
N PRO A 248 5.50 -13.13 -8.15
CA PRO A 248 5.37 -13.48 -9.55
C PRO A 248 6.62 -13.12 -10.37
N LYS A 249 6.83 -13.83 -11.48
CA LYS A 249 7.94 -13.54 -12.43
C LYS A 249 7.65 -12.36 -13.38
N ALA A 250 6.37 -12.02 -13.55
CA ALA A 250 5.89 -10.94 -14.39
C ALA A 250 4.54 -10.42 -13.85
N LEU A 251 4.17 -9.19 -14.22
CA LEU A 251 2.82 -8.70 -13.95
C LEU A 251 1.79 -9.59 -14.63
N ALA A 252 0.62 -9.75 -14.00
CA ALA A 252 -0.51 -10.42 -14.64
C ALA A 252 -0.91 -9.65 -15.91
N ASP A 253 -1.09 -10.36 -17.03
CA ASP A 253 -1.39 -9.75 -18.33
C ASP A 253 -2.61 -8.82 -18.25
N GLY A 254 -3.66 -9.28 -17.57
CA GLY A 254 -4.88 -8.49 -17.37
C GLY A 254 -4.67 -7.14 -16.66
N THR A 255 -3.57 -6.94 -15.92
CA THR A 255 -3.24 -5.63 -15.33
C THR A 255 -2.76 -4.65 -16.38
N MET A 256 -1.84 -5.06 -17.25
CA MET A 256 -1.39 -4.20 -18.36
C MET A 256 -2.46 -4.05 -19.43
N ASP A 257 -3.29 -5.07 -19.67
CA ASP A 257 -4.39 -4.99 -20.64
C ASP A 257 -5.48 -3.96 -20.23
N ARG A 258 -5.74 -3.81 -18.93
CA ARG A 258 -6.64 -2.74 -18.44
C ARG A 258 -6.05 -1.35 -18.70
N PHE A 259 -4.76 -1.19 -18.45
CA PHE A 259 -4.07 0.07 -18.73
C PHE A 259 -4.02 0.38 -20.23
N GLU A 260 -3.69 -0.61 -21.07
CA GLU A 260 -3.65 -0.45 -22.51
C GLU A 260 -5.03 -0.07 -23.08
N ARG A 261 -6.11 -0.69 -22.62
CA ARG A 261 -7.47 -0.27 -22.99
C ARG A 261 -7.75 1.19 -22.60
N TRP A 262 -7.41 1.58 -21.38
CA TRP A 262 -7.57 2.97 -20.94
C TRP A 262 -6.73 3.94 -21.78
N HIS A 263 -5.49 3.58 -22.11
CA HIS A 263 -4.63 4.36 -23.00
C HIS A 263 -5.27 4.55 -24.37
N LEU A 264 -5.79 3.48 -24.98
CA LEU A 264 -6.46 3.54 -26.29
C LEU A 264 -7.74 4.38 -26.24
N GLU A 265 -8.57 4.22 -25.21
CA GLU A 265 -9.79 5.02 -25.01
C GLU A 265 -9.50 6.53 -24.84
N LYS A 266 -8.34 6.88 -24.28
CA LYS A 266 -7.91 8.28 -24.05
C LYS A 266 -6.94 8.82 -25.12
N GLY A 267 -6.44 7.95 -26.00
CA GLY A 267 -5.51 8.27 -27.09
C GLY A 267 -6.22 8.50 -28.42
N VAL A 268 -7.50 8.13 -28.53
CA VAL A 268 -8.38 8.56 -29.63
C VAL A 268 -8.94 9.94 -29.28
N ASN A 269 -8.15 10.99 -29.51
CA ASN A 269 -8.60 12.38 -29.62
C ASN A 269 -7.71 13.10 -30.62
#